data_AF-A0A9P1HCK4-F1
#
_entry.id   AF-A0A9P1HCK4-F1
#
_cell.length_a   1.000
_cell.length_b   1.000
_cell.length_c   1.000
_cell.angle_alpha   90.00
_cell.angle_beta   90.00
_cell.angle_gamma   90.00
#
_symmetry.space_group_name_H-M   'P 1'
#
loop_
_entity.id
_entity.type
_entity.pdbx_description
1 polymer ?
#
loop_
_entity_poly.entity_id
_entity_poly.type
_entity_poly.pdbx_seq_one_letter_code
_entity_poly.pdbx_strand_id
1 'polypeptide(L)'
;GDKKSDKAVEEVNKWLQMVKGIIYGQDGQEPHSEQVAQLAQETYNANVLPMLIRNLAKLDFESKKDVAQIFNNLLRRQIGTRSPTVEYLGARPEILIVLVYGYENGDIAVTCGSMLRECIRHDQLAKILLNHESFYKFFEYVEMSSFDIASDAYSTFKDLITKHKTLCAEFLDANYDKFFSEYQKLLNSENYVTRRQSLKLLGELLLDRHNFNVMTKYISNPENLKLMMELLREK
;
A
#
# COMPACT_ATOMS: atom_id res chain seq x y z
N GLY A 1 16.42 -7.84 30.51
CA GLY A 1 16.13 -7.61 29.08
C GLY A 1 15.57 -6.22 28.90
N ASP A 2 14.46 -5.94 29.59
CA ASP A 2 13.58 -4.78 29.32
C ASP A 2 14.26 -3.42 29.42
N LYS A 3 15.00 -3.12 30.51
CA LYS A 3 15.68 -1.81 30.66
C LYS A 3 16.67 -1.45 29.53
N LYS A 4 17.25 -2.44 28.83
CA LYS A 4 18.12 -2.17 27.67
C LYS A 4 17.30 -1.96 26.40
N SER A 5 16.17 -2.67 26.27
CA SER A 5 15.22 -2.49 25.17
C SER A 5 14.57 -1.12 25.21
N ASP A 6 14.11 -0.68 26.40
CA ASP A 6 13.46 0.62 26.57
C ASP A 6 14.41 1.77 26.23
N LYS A 7 15.67 1.67 26.65
CA LYS A 7 16.72 2.65 26.28
C LYS A 7 16.96 2.70 24.77
N ALA A 8 16.97 1.55 24.10
CA ALA A 8 17.16 1.51 22.65
C ALA A 8 15.98 2.18 21.91
N VAL A 9 14.74 1.97 22.38
CA VAL A 9 13.55 2.63 21.80
C VAL A 9 13.63 4.15 22.03
N GLU A 10 14.03 4.59 23.22
CA GLU A 10 14.21 6.02 23.52
C GLU A 10 15.29 6.67 22.64
N GLU A 11 16.41 5.98 22.38
CA GLU A 11 17.43 6.44 21.45
C GLU A 11 16.91 6.51 20.02
N VAL A 12 16.19 5.49 19.54
CA VAL A 12 15.58 5.52 18.21
C VAL A 12 14.62 6.70 18.05
N ASN A 13 13.79 6.96 19.06
CA ASN A 13 12.85 8.10 19.03
C ASN A 13 13.61 9.43 18.90
N LYS A 14 14.67 9.64 19.70
CA LYS A 14 15.53 10.84 19.58
C LYS A 14 16.10 11.01 18.18
N TRP A 15 16.61 9.93 17.58
CA TRP A 15 17.12 9.97 16.21
C TRP A 15 16.04 10.25 15.17
N LEU A 16 14.85 9.66 15.30
CA LEU A 16 13.73 9.93 14.39
C LEU A 16 13.31 11.40 14.45
N GLN A 17 13.28 12.02 15.64
CA GLN A 17 12.99 13.46 15.76
C GLN A 17 14.07 14.33 15.10
N MET A 18 15.36 13.98 15.26
CA MET A 18 16.45 14.70 14.59
C MET A 18 16.34 14.59 13.06
N VAL A 19 16.08 13.39 12.55
CA VAL A 19 15.86 13.13 11.12
C VAL A 19 14.66 13.93 10.60
N LYS A 20 13.55 13.97 11.34
CA LYS A 20 12.40 14.83 11.00
C LYS A 20 12.75 16.30 10.97
N GLY A 21 13.52 16.79 11.94
CA GLY A 21 13.98 18.18 11.97
C GLY A 21 14.77 18.56 10.73
N ILE A 22 15.62 17.67 10.22
CA ILE A 22 16.36 17.89 8.97
C ILE A 22 15.41 17.91 7.76
N ILE A 23 14.44 16.99 7.73
CA ILE A 23 13.55 16.79 6.58
C ILE A 23 12.47 17.87 6.47
N TYR A 24 11.89 18.29 7.59
CA TYR A 24 10.77 19.24 7.64
C TYR A 24 11.21 20.66 8.03
N GLY A 25 12.45 20.83 8.48
CA GLY A 25 12.92 22.07 9.08
C GLY A 25 12.64 22.14 10.58
N GLN A 26 13.34 23.06 11.26
CA GLN A 26 13.14 23.37 12.69
C GLN A 26 12.75 24.83 12.85
N ASP A 27 11.91 25.13 13.85
CA ASP A 27 11.60 26.50 14.31
C ASP A 27 11.20 27.49 13.20
N GLY A 28 10.45 27.01 12.20
CA GLY A 28 9.95 27.84 11.10
C GLY A 28 10.95 28.11 9.97
N GLN A 29 12.13 27.49 10.01
CA GLN A 29 13.11 27.53 8.92
C GLN A 29 12.83 26.42 7.90
N GLU A 30 13.01 26.73 6.61
CA GLU A 30 12.94 25.73 5.55
C GLU A 30 14.10 24.72 5.66
N PRO A 31 13.88 23.44 5.31
CA PRO A 31 14.91 22.43 5.36
C PRO A 31 16.05 22.74 4.39
N HIS A 32 17.29 22.60 4.85
CA HIS A 32 18.46 22.77 3.99
C HIS A 32 18.55 21.64 2.96
N SER A 33 18.41 21.97 1.68
CA SER A 33 18.36 21.00 0.59
C SER A 33 19.57 20.07 0.51
N GLU A 34 20.77 20.58 0.85
CA GLU A 34 22.01 19.80 0.90
C GLU A 34 22.00 18.77 2.04
N GLN A 35 21.54 19.16 3.24
CA GLN A 35 21.43 18.25 4.38
C GLN A 35 20.40 17.14 4.10
N VAL A 36 19.26 17.49 3.50
CA VAL A 36 18.25 16.49 3.10
C VAL A 36 18.82 15.55 2.04
N ALA A 37 19.62 16.05 1.09
CA ALA A 37 20.26 15.22 0.09
C ALA A 37 21.26 14.23 0.70
N GLN A 38 22.11 14.71 1.62
CA GLN A 38 23.07 13.88 2.33
C GLN A 38 22.38 12.82 3.20
N LEU A 39 21.34 13.22 3.94
CA LEU A 39 20.53 12.31 4.76
C LEU A 39 19.85 11.23 3.92
N ALA A 40 19.31 11.59 2.75
CA ALA A 40 18.70 10.63 1.85
C ALA A 40 19.75 9.61 1.35
N GLN A 41 20.93 10.08 0.94
CA GLN A 41 22.02 9.22 0.46
C GLN A 41 22.52 8.26 1.56
N GLU A 42 22.91 8.83 2.71
CA GLU A 42 22.73 8.31 4.08
C GLU A 42 21.88 7.05 4.22
N THR A 43 20.59 7.32 4.15
CA THR A 43 19.50 6.40 4.42
C THR A 43 19.49 5.21 3.45
N TYR A 44 19.83 5.45 2.18
CA TYR A 44 19.92 4.40 1.17
C TYR A 44 21.17 3.53 1.35
N ASN A 45 22.33 4.14 1.58
CA ASN A 45 23.62 3.45 1.72
C ASN A 45 23.60 2.51 2.94
N ALA A 46 23.08 3.00 4.07
CA ALA A 46 23.01 2.24 5.32
C ALA A 46 21.78 1.31 5.42
N ASN A 47 20.94 1.22 4.37
CA ASN A 47 19.71 0.41 4.37
C ASN A 47 18.79 0.70 5.59
N VAL A 48 18.68 1.97 5.98
CA VAL A 48 17.92 2.37 7.17
C VAL A 48 16.42 2.10 6.99
N LEU A 49 15.85 2.36 5.81
CA LEU A 49 14.42 2.13 5.55
C LEU A 49 14.01 0.65 5.73
N PRO A 50 14.67 -0.34 5.10
CA PRO A 50 14.40 -1.75 5.38
C PRO A 50 14.49 -2.12 6.86
N MET A 51 15.48 -1.58 7.57
CA MET A 51 15.69 -1.87 9.00
C MET A 51 14.55 -1.33 9.86
N LEU A 52 14.12 -0.09 9.60
CA LEU A 52 12.99 0.55 10.30
C LEU A 52 11.69 -0.21 10.04
N ILE A 53 11.40 -0.55 8.78
CA ILE A 53 10.17 -1.26 8.40
C ILE A 53 10.12 -2.65 9.05
N ARG A 54 11.22 -3.42 9.03
CA ARG A 54 11.27 -4.76 9.65
C ARG A 54 11.13 -4.74 11.17
N ASN A 55 11.51 -3.64 11.83
CA ASN A 55 11.42 -3.50 13.28
C ASN A 55 10.28 -2.59 13.72
N LEU A 56 9.37 -2.20 12.82
CA LEU A 56 8.31 -1.23 13.08
C LEU A 56 7.42 -1.65 14.27
N ALA A 57 7.17 -2.95 14.43
CA ALA A 57 6.37 -3.49 15.54
C ALA A 57 7.02 -3.30 16.92
N LYS A 58 8.34 -3.07 16.98
CA LYS A 58 9.09 -2.85 18.23
C LYS A 58 9.12 -1.38 18.66
N LEU A 59 8.63 -0.48 17.81
CA LEU A 59 8.63 0.95 18.07
C LEU A 59 7.37 1.37 18.82
N ASP A 60 7.44 2.48 19.56
CA ASP A 60 6.27 3.10 20.14
C ASP A 60 5.36 3.71 19.04
N PHE A 61 4.13 4.04 19.42
CA PHE A 61 3.12 4.55 18.49
C PHE A 61 3.55 5.83 17.74
N GLU A 62 4.26 6.73 18.40
CA GLU A 62 4.70 7.98 17.77
C GLU A 62 5.88 7.72 16.83
N SER A 63 6.84 6.90 17.27
CA SER A 63 7.95 6.45 16.42
C SER A 63 7.47 5.75 15.13
N LYS A 64 6.40 4.95 15.19
CA LYS A 64 5.80 4.33 13.98
C LYS A 64 5.29 5.38 12.99
N LYS A 65 4.63 6.44 13.49
CA LYS A 65 4.17 7.56 12.65
C LYS A 65 5.34 8.34 12.06
N ASP A 66 6.38 8.57 12.84
CA ASP A 66 7.57 9.28 12.40
C ASP A 66 8.29 8.52 11.29
N VAL A 67 8.43 7.20 11.42
CA VAL A 67 8.96 6.34 10.35
C VAL A 67 8.14 6.49 9.07
N ALA A 68 6.81 6.45 9.16
CA ALA A 68 5.95 6.63 7.98
C ALA A 68 6.10 8.03 7.36
N GLN A 69 6.19 9.08 8.17
CA GLN A 69 6.39 10.46 7.69
C GLN A 69 7.74 10.61 6.97
N ILE A 70 8.82 10.13 7.58
CA ILE A 70 10.17 10.14 6.99
C ILE A 70 10.18 9.35 5.68
N PHE A 71 9.64 8.13 5.68
CA PHE A 71 9.55 7.29 4.50
C PHE A 71 8.80 7.99 3.36
N ASN A 72 7.61 8.53 3.65
CA ASN A 72 6.78 9.21 2.67
C ASN A 72 7.42 10.49 2.12
N ASN A 73 8.14 11.24 2.97
CA ASN A 73 8.86 12.43 2.53
C ASN A 73 10.00 12.05 1.57
N LEU A 74 10.84 11.09 1.95
CA LEU A 74 11.91 10.59 1.09
C LEU A 74 11.34 10.04 -0.22
N LEU A 75 10.22 9.34 -0.19
CA LEU A 75 9.58 8.80 -1.39
C LEU A 75 9.17 9.87 -2.39
N ARG A 76 8.63 10.99 -1.90
CA ARG A 76 8.19 12.12 -2.73
C ARG A 76 9.35 12.99 -3.24
N ARG A 77 10.56 12.79 -2.73
CA ARG A 77 11.73 13.59 -3.11
C ARG A 77 12.09 13.37 -4.59
N GLN A 78 12.33 14.48 -5.29
CA GLN A 78 12.75 14.50 -6.68
C GLN A 78 14.09 15.23 -6.85
N ILE A 79 14.91 14.75 -7.78
CA ILE A 79 16.12 15.41 -8.25
C ILE A 79 15.98 15.55 -9.77
N GLY A 80 15.58 16.75 -10.21
CA GLY A 80 15.13 16.96 -11.60
C GLY A 80 13.88 16.12 -11.88
N THR A 81 13.95 15.24 -12.89
CA THR A 81 12.87 14.32 -13.24
C THR A 81 12.96 12.96 -12.56
N ARG A 82 14.03 12.71 -11.79
CA ARG A 82 14.26 11.41 -11.14
C ARG A 82 13.70 11.40 -9.72
N SER A 83 13.24 10.23 -9.29
CA SER A 83 12.78 9.97 -7.92
C SER A 83 13.69 8.92 -7.28
N PRO A 84 14.78 9.33 -6.59
CA PRO A 84 15.79 8.40 -6.09
C PRO A 84 15.24 7.29 -5.20
N THR A 85 14.27 7.60 -4.33
CA THR A 85 13.65 6.60 -3.45
C THR A 85 12.81 5.60 -4.24
N VAL A 86 12.11 6.04 -5.29
CA VAL A 86 11.34 5.15 -6.17
C VAL A 86 12.28 4.18 -6.87
N GLU A 87 13.41 4.65 -7.39
CA GLU A 87 14.43 3.81 -8.00
C GLU A 87 15.06 2.84 -6.97
N TYR A 88 15.35 3.32 -5.76
CA TYR A 88 15.88 2.51 -4.66
C TYR A 88 14.94 1.37 -4.26
N LEU A 89 13.64 1.65 -4.13
CA LEU A 89 12.61 0.65 -3.82
C LEU A 89 12.34 -0.28 -5.01
N GLY A 90 12.37 0.25 -6.23
CA GLY A 90 12.21 -0.53 -7.45
C GLY A 90 13.32 -1.58 -7.65
N ALA A 91 14.53 -1.27 -7.18
CA ALA A 91 15.66 -2.20 -7.17
C ALA A 91 15.62 -3.21 -5.99
N ARG A 92 14.71 -3.03 -5.03
CA ARG A 92 14.59 -3.83 -3.79
C ARG A 92 13.12 -4.09 -3.47
N PRO A 93 12.43 -4.89 -4.30
CA PRO A 93 10.99 -5.12 -4.17
C PRO A 93 10.62 -5.74 -2.82
N GLU A 94 11.55 -6.43 -2.15
CA GLU A 94 11.34 -7.06 -0.84
C GLU A 94 10.83 -6.06 0.20
N ILE A 95 11.22 -4.79 0.09
CA ILE A 95 10.75 -3.72 1.00
C ILE A 95 9.24 -3.51 0.84
N LEU A 96 8.76 -3.47 -0.40
CA LEU A 96 7.33 -3.35 -0.71
C LEU A 96 6.56 -4.58 -0.21
N ILE A 97 7.16 -5.77 -0.36
CA ILE A 97 6.57 -7.02 0.08
C ILE A 97 6.43 -7.07 1.61
N VAL A 98 7.44 -6.61 2.35
CA VAL A 98 7.35 -6.50 3.82
C VAL A 98 6.23 -5.54 4.23
N LEU A 99 6.01 -4.44 3.50
CA LEU A 99 4.88 -3.54 3.77
C LEU A 99 3.52 -4.21 3.53
N VAL A 100 3.39 -5.07 2.51
CA VAL A 100 2.16 -5.85 2.26
C VAL A 100 1.90 -6.81 3.42
N TYR A 101 2.90 -7.60 3.83
CA TYR A 101 2.76 -8.51 4.97
C TYR A 101 2.58 -7.79 6.31
N GLY A 102 2.84 -6.48 6.37
CA GLY A 102 2.55 -5.66 7.54
C GLY A 102 1.07 -5.67 7.96
N TYR A 103 0.14 -5.95 7.03
CA TYR A 103 -1.28 -6.12 7.35
C TYR A 103 -1.58 -7.31 8.28
N GLU A 104 -0.68 -8.30 8.35
CA GLU A 104 -0.82 -9.46 9.25
C GLU A 104 -0.53 -9.10 10.72
N ASN A 105 0.07 -7.93 10.97
CA ASN A 105 0.33 -7.43 12.30
C ASN A 105 -0.52 -6.19 12.59
N GLY A 106 -1.54 -6.36 13.43
CA GLY A 106 -2.49 -5.30 13.77
C GLY A 106 -1.86 -4.05 14.37
N ASP A 107 -0.71 -4.16 15.03
CA ASP A 107 -0.01 -3.02 15.65
C ASP A 107 0.66 -2.08 14.65
N ILE A 108 0.85 -2.53 13.40
CA ILE A 108 1.54 -1.76 12.34
C ILE A 108 0.77 -1.71 11.02
N ALA A 109 -0.31 -2.50 10.87
CA ALA A 109 -1.05 -2.65 9.61
C ALA A 109 -1.42 -1.31 8.95
N VAL A 110 -2.04 -0.39 9.70
CA VAL A 110 -2.44 0.93 9.19
C VAL A 110 -1.23 1.80 8.81
N THR A 111 -0.14 1.71 9.56
CA THR A 111 1.11 2.42 9.24
C THR A 111 1.75 1.87 7.97
N CYS A 112 1.80 0.56 7.80
CA CYS A 112 2.25 -0.10 6.59
C CYS A 112 1.37 0.25 5.39
N GLY A 113 0.05 0.24 5.56
CA GLY A 113 -0.91 0.65 4.54
C GLY A 113 -0.72 2.09 4.08
N SER A 114 -0.50 3.02 5.01
CA SER A 114 -0.20 4.42 4.68
C SER A 114 1.07 4.56 3.82
N MET A 115 2.17 3.91 4.20
CA MET A 115 3.41 3.92 3.41
C MET A 115 3.23 3.25 2.04
N LEU A 116 2.48 2.14 2.00
CA LEU A 116 2.24 1.38 0.78
C LEU A 116 1.40 2.18 -0.23
N ARG A 117 0.36 2.89 0.22
CA ARG A 117 -0.45 3.78 -0.64
C ARG A 117 0.36 4.94 -1.21
N GLU A 118 1.37 5.43 -0.50
CA GLU A 118 2.31 6.41 -1.07
C GLU A 118 3.19 5.77 -2.15
N CYS A 119 3.68 4.55 -1.95
CA CYS A 119 4.41 3.80 -2.99
C CYS A 119 3.57 3.63 -4.26
N ILE A 120 2.30 3.25 -4.10
CA ILE A 120 1.38 2.99 -5.22
C ILE A 120 1.11 4.25 -6.05
N ARG A 121 1.41 5.47 -5.56
CA ARG A 121 1.34 6.69 -6.38
C ARG A 121 2.31 6.67 -7.56
N HIS A 122 3.37 5.87 -7.49
CA HIS A 122 4.37 5.74 -8.54
C HIS A 122 4.09 4.49 -9.36
N ASP A 123 3.88 4.68 -10.67
CA ASP A 123 3.52 3.60 -11.63
C ASP A 123 4.48 2.40 -11.54
N GLN A 124 5.79 2.66 -11.46
CA GLN A 124 6.81 1.62 -11.33
C GLN A 124 6.62 0.72 -10.10
N LEU A 125 6.32 1.29 -8.93
CA LEU A 125 6.16 0.52 -7.69
C LEU A 125 4.80 -0.20 -7.65
N ALA A 126 3.75 0.45 -8.15
CA ALA A 126 2.45 -0.18 -8.32
C ALA A 126 2.54 -1.41 -9.23
N LYS A 127 3.29 -1.32 -10.34
CA LYS A 127 3.54 -2.44 -11.26
C LYS A 127 4.22 -3.61 -10.57
N ILE A 128 5.22 -3.36 -9.73
CA ILE A 128 5.89 -4.41 -8.96
C ILE A 128 4.90 -5.12 -8.04
N LEU A 129 4.13 -4.35 -7.27
CA LEU A 129 3.16 -4.90 -6.32
C LEU A 129 2.06 -5.72 -7.01
N LEU A 130 1.49 -5.17 -8.07
CA LEU A 130 0.36 -5.77 -8.79
C LEU A 130 0.75 -7.10 -9.45
N ASN A 131 1.98 -7.23 -9.93
CA ASN A 131 2.49 -8.46 -10.56
C ASN A 131 3.10 -9.45 -9.56
N HIS A 132 3.25 -9.09 -8.28
CA HIS A 132 3.78 -9.98 -7.26
C HIS A 132 2.67 -10.85 -6.64
N GLU A 133 3.00 -12.07 -6.20
CA GLU A 133 2.03 -13.01 -5.62
C GLU A 133 1.33 -12.46 -4.37
N SER A 134 2.02 -11.60 -3.60
CA SER A 134 1.50 -10.96 -2.41
C SER A 134 0.31 -10.03 -2.69
N PHE A 135 0.08 -9.62 -3.94
CA PHE A 135 -1.13 -8.87 -4.31
C PHE A 135 -2.39 -9.64 -3.92
N TYR A 136 -2.40 -10.96 -4.11
CA TYR A 136 -3.59 -11.78 -3.81
C TYR A 136 -3.87 -11.89 -2.30
N LYS A 137 -2.93 -11.50 -1.44
CA LYS A 137 -3.20 -11.38 0.01
C LYS A 137 -4.23 -10.31 0.34
N PHE A 138 -4.43 -9.31 -0.52
CA PHE A 138 -5.47 -8.31 -0.29
C PHE A 138 -6.88 -8.92 -0.26
N PHE A 139 -7.15 -10.01 -0.98
CA PHE A 139 -8.44 -10.70 -0.88
C PHE A 139 -8.70 -11.30 0.51
N GLU A 140 -7.63 -11.68 1.24
CA GLU A 140 -7.70 -12.11 2.64
C GLU A 140 -7.81 -10.89 3.57
N TYR A 141 -7.00 -9.85 3.33
CA TYR A 141 -6.92 -8.69 4.23
C TYR A 141 -8.19 -7.84 4.25
N VAL A 142 -8.94 -7.75 3.14
CA VAL A 142 -10.24 -7.04 3.10
C VAL A 142 -11.36 -7.77 3.86
N GLU A 143 -11.17 -9.04 4.20
CA GLU A 143 -12.12 -9.85 4.96
C GLU A 143 -11.73 -10.00 6.45
N MET A 144 -10.71 -9.27 6.90
CA MET A 144 -10.30 -9.31 8.31
C MET A 144 -11.40 -8.82 9.25
N SER A 145 -11.47 -9.43 10.43
CA SER A 145 -12.48 -9.08 11.45
C SER A 145 -12.27 -7.69 12.06
N SER A 146 -11.04 -7.16 12.03
CA SER A 146 -10.73 -5.80 12.44
C SER A 146 -11.12 -4.84 11.33
N PHE A 147 -12.18 -4.06 11.59
CA PHE A 147 -12.76 -3.16 10.60
C PHE A 147 -11.78 -2.09 10.11
N ASP A 148 -10.96 -1.55 11.01
CA ASP A 148 -9.94 -0.55 10.71
C ASP A 148 -8.87 -1.10 9.76
N ILE A 149 -8.39 -2.32 10.00
CA ILE A 149 -7.41 -2.99 9.13
C ILE A 149 -8.05 -3.36 7.79
N ALA A 150 -9.23 -3.98 7.80
CA ALA A 150 -9.92 -4.39 6.58
C ALA A 150 -10.28 -3.21 5.66
N SER A 151 -10.74 -2.09 6.25
CA SER A 151 -11.05 -0.86 5.51
C SER A 151 -9.79 -0.20 4.93
N ASP A 152 -8.69 -0.20 5.68
CA ASP A 152 -7.40 0.30 5.21
C ASP A 152 -6.83 -0.58 4.08
N ALA A 153 -6.89 -1.90 4.22
CA ALA A 153 -6.50 -2.87 3.20
C ALA A 153 -7.35 -2.71 1.93
N TYR A 154 -8.66 -2.52 2.07
CA TYR A 154 -9.56 -2.28 0.95
C TYR A 154 -9.20 -1.00 0.19
N SER A 155 -8.84 0.07 0.92
CA SER A 155 -8.40 1.32 0.31
C SER A 155 -7.12 1.13 -0.52
N THR A 156 -6.17 0.34 0.00
CA THR A 156 -4.93 0.00 -0.71
C THR A 156 -5.18 -0.90 -1.93
N PHE A 157 -6.03 -1.92 -1.78
CA PHE A 157 -6.46 -2.81 -2.86
C PHE A 157 -7.14 -2.03 -3.99
N LYS A 158 -8.07 -1.14 -3.65
CA LYS A 158 -8.75 -0.26 -4.61
C LYS A 158 -7.75 0.60 -5.36
N ASP A 159 -6.80 1.25 -4.67
CA ASP A 159 -5.78 2.07 -5.31
C ASP A 159 -4.92 1.25 -6.29
N LEU A 160 -4.51 0.03 -5.91
CA LEU A 160 -3.70 -0.84 -6.77
C LEU A 160 -4.38 -1.19 -8.11
N ILE A 161 -5.70 -1.34 -8.12
CA ILE A 161 -6.45 -1.78 -9.32
C ILE A 161 -7.19 -0.66 -10.04
N THR A 162 -7.09 0.60 -9.57
CA THR A 162 -7.81 1.72 -10.18
C THR A 162 -6.97 2.96 -10.47
N LYS A 163 -5.78 3.11 -9.86
CA LYS A 163 -4.99 4.35 -9.94
C LYS A 163 -4.31 4.53 -11.29
N HIS A 164 -3.52 3.55 -11.73
CA HIS A 164 -2.79 3.60 -13.00
C HIS A 164 -3.58 2.86 -14.08
N LYS A 165 -4.47 3.58 -14.76
CA LYS A 165 -5.52 3.00 -15.63
C LYS A 165 -5.02 1.98 -16.65
N THR A 166 -3.98 2.31 -17.39
CA THR A 166 -3.39 1.41 -18.40
C THR A 166 -2.79 0.16 -17.76
N LEU A 167 -1.98 0.32 -16.71
CA LEU A 167 -1.37 -0.79 -15.97
C LEU A 167 -2.44 -1.73 -15.37
N CYS A 168 -3.49 -1.16 -14.78
CA CYS A 168 -4.58 -1.93 -14.18
C CYS A 168 -5.34 -2.72 -15.24
N ALA A 169 -5.67 -2.09 -16.37
CA ALA A 169 -6.35 -2.75 -17.48
C ALA A 169 -5.53 -3.92 -18.05
N GLU A 170 -4.23 -3.71 -18.28
CA GLU A 170 -3.31 -4.76 -18.75
C GLU A 170 -3.25 -5.94 -17.77
N PHE A 171 -3.13 -5.65 -16.47
CA PHE A 171 -3.10 -6.67 -15.43
C PHE A 171 -4.42 -7.46 -15.36
N LEU A 172 -5.56 -6.78 -15.35
CA LEU A 172 -6.88 -7.40 -15.24
C LEU A 172 -7.20 -8.27 -16.46
N ASP A 173 -6.80 -7.85 -17.65
CA ASP A 173 -6.99 -8.65 -18.88
C ASP A 173 -6.09 -9.89 -18.85
N ALA A 174 -4.80 -9.73 -18.51
CA ALA A 174 -3.84 -10.82 -18.45
C ALA A 174 -4.13 -11.86 -17.35
N ASN A 175 -4.68 -11.42 -16.21
CA ASN A 175 -4.93 -12.27 -15.03
C ASN A 175 -6.41 -12.50 -14.77
N TYR A 176 -7.26 -12.30 -15.78
CA TYR A 176 -8.71 -12.25 -15.65
C TYR A 176 -9.28 -13.41 -14.84
N ASP A 177 -8.97 -14.65 -15.21
CA ASP A 177 -9.63 -15.82 -14.62
C ASP A 177 -9.28 -15.96 -13.13
N LYS A 178 -7.99 -15.77 -12.78
CA LYS A 178 -7.53 -15.82 -11.39
C LYS A 178 -8.07 -14.64 -10.58
N PHE A 179 -8.02 -13.42 -11.12
CA PHE A 179 -8.51 -12.23 -10.43
C PHE A 179 -10.01 -12.33 -10.13
N PHE A 180 -10.84 -12.60 -11.14
CA PHE A 180 -12.30 -12.62 -10.96
C PHE A 180 -12.78 -13.83 -10.18
N SER A 181 -12.05 -14.96 -10.20
CA SER A 181 -12.34 -16.09 -9.31
C SER A 181 -12.16 -15.72 -7.83
N GLU A 182 -11.14 -14.93 -7.49
CA GLU A 182 -10.97 -14.43 -6.11
C GLU A 182 -11.96 -13.30 -5.80
N TYR A 183 -12.20 -12.40 -6.76
CA TYR A 183 -13.14 -11.28 -6.61
C TYR A 183 -14.58 -11.74 -6.36
N GLN A 184 -14.98 -12.85 -6.98
CA GLN A 184 -16.30 -13.46 -6.75
C GLN A 184 -16.50 -13.87 -5.29
N LYS A 185 -15.44 -14.24 -4.56
CA LYS A 185 -15.53 -14.54 -3.12
C LYS A 185 -15.91 -13.30 -2.32
N LEU A 186 -15.38 -12.13 -2.67
CA LEU A 186 -15.73 -10.85 -2.04
C LEU A 186 -17.19 -10.46 -2.28
N LEU A 187 -17.71 -10.73 -3.49
CA LEU A 187 -19.12 -10.50 -3.82
C LEU A 187 -20.08 -11.41 -3.05
N ASN A 188 -19.59 -12.59 -2.62
CA ASN A 188 -20.33 -13.55 -1.82
C ASN A 188 -19.97 -13.50 -0.33
N SER A 189 -19.25 -12.46 0.11
CA SER A 189 -18.85 -12.32 1.50
C SER A 189 -20.05 -12.18 2.44
N GLU A 190 -19.96 -12.81 3.61
CA GLU A 190 -20.90 -12.61 4.72
C GLU A 190 -20.77 -11.19 5.31
N ASN A 191 -19.63 -10.53 5.10
CA ASN A 191 -19.42 -9.15 5.52
C ASN A 191 -20.14 -8.20 4.57
N TYR A 192 -21.27 -7.66 5.02
CA TYR A 192 -22.08 -6.70 4.27
C TYR A 192 -21.27 -5.52 3.71
N VAL A 193 -20.32 -4.99 4.49
CA VAL A 193 -19.50 -3.85 4.04
C VAL A 193 -18.57 -4.28 2.90
N THR A 194 -17.87 -5.41 3.05
CA THR A 194 -16.97 -5.92 2.01
C THR A 194 -17.74 -6.24 0.74
N ARG A 195 -18.89 -6.92 0.85
CA ARG A 195 -19.78 -7.22 -0.28
C ARG A 195 -20.24 -5.97 -1.00
N ARG A 196 -20.75 -4.98 -0.26
CA ARG A 196 -21.25 -3.72 -0.84
C ARG A 196 -20.14 -2.89 -1.51
N GLN A 197 -18.99 -2.78 -0.87
CA GLN A 197 -17.86 -2.02 -1.42
C GLN A 197 -17.30 -2.71 -2.66
N SER A 198 -17.13 -4.04 -2.62
CA SER A 198 -16.67 -4.83 -3.76
C SER A 198 -17.64 -4.76 -4.94
N LEU A 199 -18.96 -4.82 -4.71
CA LEU A 199 -19.93 -4.62 -5.79
C LEU A 199 -19.83 -3.22 -6.42
N LYS A 200 -19.67 -2.18 -5.59
CA LYS A 200 -19.46 -0.81 -6.08
C LYS A 200 -18.19 -0.70 -6.93
N LEU A 201 -17.08 -1.27 -6.45
CA LEU A 201 -15.79 -1.25 -7.15
C LEU A 201 -15.82 -2.07 -8.43
N LEU A 202 -16.52 -3.20 -8.47
CA LEU A 202 -16.77 -3.94 -9.71
C LEU A 202 -17.45 -3.05 -10.76
N GLY A 203 -18.50 -2.32 -10.36
CA GLY A 203 -19.14 -1.34 -11.24
C GLY A 203 -18.16 -0.28 -11.76
N GLU A 204 -17.34 0.28 -10.88
CA GLU A 204 -16.28 1.24 -11.26
C GLU A 204 -15.28 0.64 -12.26
N LEU A 205 -14.87 -0.62 -12.08
CA LEU A 205 -13.93 -1.31 -12.97
C LEU A 205 -14.54 -1.60 -14.34
N LEU A 206 -15.75 -2.14 -14.40
CA LEU A 206 -16.40 -2.53 -15.65
C LEU A 206 -16.83 -1.32 -16.49
N LEU A 207 -17.13 -0.18 -15.87
CA LEU A 207 -17.50 1.05 -16.56
C LEU A 207 -16.30 1.90 -17.01
N ASP A 208 -15.08 1.55 -16.59
CA ASP A 208 -13.88 2.25 -17.03
C ASP A 208 -13.54 1.89 -18.49
N ARG A 209 -13.37 2.90 -19.34
CA ARG A 209 -13.08 2.72 -20.77
C ARG A 209 -11.83 1.91 -21.05
N HIS A 210 -10.83 1.93 -20.16
CA HIS A 210 -9.59 1.16 -20.36
C HIS A 210 -9.83 -0.34 -20.16
N ASN A 211 -10.87 -0.70 -19.41
CA ASN A 211 -11.24 -2.08 -19.10
C ASN A 211 -12.27 -2.64 -20.09
N PHE A 212 -12.38 -2.11 -21.31
CA PHE A 212 -13.38 -2.56 -22.29
C PHE A 212 -13.32 -4.07 -22.56
N ASN A 213 -12.13 -4.63 -22.77
CA ASN A 213 -11.95 -6.08 -22.98
C ASN A 213 -12.42 -6.90 -21.77
N VAL A 214 -12.01 -6.46 -20.57
CA VAL A 214 -12.39 -7.07 -19.30
C VAL A 214 -13.91 -7.03 -19.13
N MET A 215 -14.54 -5.89 -19.40
CA MET A 215 -15.99 -5.71 -19.36
C MET A 215 -16.70 -6.66 -20.32
N THR A 216 -16.28 -6.71 -21.59
CA THR A 216 -16.88 -7.59 -22.59
C THR A 216 -16.77 -9.06 -22.17
N LYS A 217 -15.60 -9.50 -21.67
CA LYS A 217 -15.42 -10.86 -21.14
C LYS A 217 -16.34 -11.11 -19.93
N TYR A 218 -16.48 -10.15 -19.03
CA TYR A 218 -17.31 -10.26 -17.83
C TYR A 218 -18.79 -10.43 -18.11
N ILE A 219 -19.36 -9.59 -18.99
CA ILE A 219 -20.79 -9.64 -19.32
C ILE A 219 -21.16 -10.82 -20.22
N SER A 220 -20.19 -11.41 -20.92
CA SER A 220 -20.42 -12.59 -21.77
C SER A 220 -20.62 -13.88 -20.98
N ASN A 221 -20.24 -13.91 -19.70
CA ASN A 221 -20.38 -15.09 -18.84
C ASN A 221 -21.78 -15.12 -18.18
N PRO A 222 -22.62 -16.15 -18.45
CA PRO A 222 -23.94 -16.28 -17.84
C PRO A 222 -23.93 -16.33 -16.31
N GLU A 223 -22.91 -16.93 -15.69
CA GLU A 223 -22.79 -17.03 -14.23
C GLU A 223 -22.63 -15.64 -13.58
N ASN A 224 -21.85 -14.75 -14.23
CA ASN A 224 -21.68 -13.38 -13.76
C ASN A 224 -23.00 -12.60 -13.83
N LEU A 225 -23.78 -12.79 -14.90
CA LEU A 225 -25.09 -12.15 -15.05
C LEU A 225 -26.05 -12.63 -13.97
N LYS A 226 -26.10 -13.94 -13.72
CA LYS A 226 -26.92 -14.53 -12.65
C LYS A 226 -26.57 -13.95 -11.29
N LEU A 227 -25.27 -13.88 -10.96
CA LEU A 227 -24.80 -13.28 -9.70
C LEU A 227 -25.23 -11.81 -9.57
N MET A 228 -25.07 -10.99 -10.61
CA MET A 228 -25.51 -9.59 -10.58
C MET A 228 -27.02 -9.47 -10.37
N MET A 229 -27.82 -10.35 -11.00
CA MET A 229 -29.27 -10.38 -10.81
C MET A 229 -29.68 -10.80 -9.40
N GLU A 230 -28.96 -11.73 -8.78
CA GLU A 230 -29.18 -12.12 -7.38
C GLU A 230 -28.85 -10.98 -6.42
N LEU A 231 -27.72 -10.29 -6.63
CA LEU A 231 -27.29 -9.15 -5.81
C LEU A 231 -28.26 -7.94 -5.91
N LEU A 232 -28.95 -7.76 -7.05
CA LEU A 232 -30.00 -6.74 -7.20
C LEU A 232 -31.27 -7.03 -6.37
N ARG A 233 -31.48 -8.28 -5.95
CA ARG A 233 -32.64 -8.68 -5.14
C ARG A 233 -32.38 -8.57 -3.63
N GLU A 234 -31.11 -8.57 -3.22
CA GLU A 234 -30.74 -8.36 -1.82
C GLU A 234 -30.96 -6.88 -1.43
N LYS A 235 -31.72 -6.66 -0.35
CA LYS A 235 -32.02 -5.34 0.21
C LYS A 235 -30.97 -4.88 1.21
#